data_AF-A0A9Q9BBU3-F1
#
_entry.id   AF-A0A9Q9BBU3-F1
#
_cell.length_a   1.000
_cell.length_b   1.000
_cell.length_c   1.000
_cell.angle_alpha   90.00
_cell.angle_beta   90.00
_cell.angle_gamma   90.00
#
_symmetry.space_group_name_H-M   'P 1'
#
loop_
_entity.id
_entity.type
_entity.pdbx_description
1 polymer ?
#
loop_
_entity_poly.entity_id
_entity_poly.type
_entity_poly.pdbx_seq_one_letter_code
_entity_poly.pdbx_strand_id
1 'polypeptide(L)'
;MNLELEPFSATNKNYTIKSDNTEIAWPDRVQGIRAQKAGTANIIVESESNPEVKLIIPIKVKKRPEIIVDDKPLNYGSSNPGQTSFAVKTLHGKLDYTPEIQGNVNWLTFTVDNSADDKDIINFKFAENKTPWDKIAYVKFKNKKTGKYIGKPEGRKNQKDFTVKIIQAKNTNPPNVKIRWVHGVTPPTESEKTRIKYNNDTQLAVPYAFTWTETASTNFFNARKASYVQPVTAGPAIPDTNACWAKTSTNMLHWWFEQNKENIEKYKKTLQGDTSLYDVSYDRSLPDSKESTKSSIASVFSKNFKNAGGDMFSGIKWYLYEQPLNYRPKAPALFKEIFNKDSGLIEQKSVHSKTEFENMIKNALDSKKAIGFAVRRDRDQFWHGITLWGAAFDAEDNVIAIYIADSNDSRNIINAWGIHYQDSPRKNPYIMRFDLNAYDKNLYIDTVITLDKGEEQFKKFFDTHK
;
A
#
# COMPACT_ATOMS: atom_id res chain seq x y z
N MET A 1 -31.90 -20.49 46.50
CA MET A 1 -32.01 -19.89 47.84
C MET A 1 -32.56 -20.98 48.74
N ASN A 2 -31.88 -21.29 49.83
CA ASN A 2 -32.32 -22.36 50.74
C ASN A 2 -33.01 -21.67 51.92
N LEU A 3 -34.32 -21.85 52.03
CA LEU A 3 -35.15 -21.35 53.12
C LEU A 3 -35.49 -22.50 54.05
N GLU A 4 -35.33 -22.28 55.35
CA GLU A 4 -35.81 -23.18 56.39
C GLU A 4 -37.05 -22.54 57.04
N LEU A 5 -38.15 -23.31 57.14
CA LEU A 5 -39.43 -22.82 57.61
C LEU A 5 -39.77 -23.46 58.96
N GLU A 6 -39.96 -22.63 59.98
CA GLU A 6 -40.30 -23.06 61.33
C GLU A 6 -41.67 -22.52 61.81
N PRO A 7 -42.41 -23.29 62.63
CA PRO A 7 -42.09 -24.64 63.06
C PRO A 7 -42.30 -25.67 61.94
N PHE A 8 -41.56 -26.77 61.96
CA PHE A 8 -41.72 -27.83 60.97
C PHE A 8 -43.16 -28.41 60.94
N SER A 9 -43.90 -28.32 62.04
CA SER A 9 -45.30 -28.75 62.16
C SER A 9 -46.32 -27.78 61.57
N ALA A 10 -45.90 -26.67 60.95
CA ALA A 10 -46.82 -25.71 60.34
C ALA A 10 -47.71 -26.37 59.26
N THR A 11 -49.02 -26.14 59.35
CA THR A 11 -50.04 -26.68 58.44
C THR A 11 -50.05 -26.00 57.07
N ASN A 12 -49.62 -24.72 57.00
CA ASN A 12 -49.35 -24.00 55.76
C ASN A 12 -47.89 -23.52 55.76
N LYS A 13 -47.13 -23.91 54.75
CA LYS A 13 -45.71 -23.56 54.57
C LYS A 13 -45.47 -22.70 53.31
N ASN A 14 -46.54 -22.18 52.71
CA ASN A 14 -46.42 -21.30 51.57
C ASN A 14 -45.92 -19.92 52.00
N TYR A 15 -45.16 -19.30 51.11
CA TYR A 15 -44.60 -17.98 51.31
C TYR A 15 -44.57 -17.21 49.99
N THR A 16 -44.59 -15.89 50.09
CA THR A 16 -44.34 -14.99 48.96
C THR A 16 -42.93 -14.42 49.04
N ILE A 17 -42.30 -14.20 47.88
CA ILE A 17 -41.03 -13.49 47.78
C ILE A 17 -41.26 -12.24 46.94
N LYS A 18 -40.96 -11.08 47.50
CA LYS A 18 -41.03 -9.78 46.82
C LYS A 18 -39.76 -8.97 47.07
N SER A 19 -39.53 -7.98 46.21
CA SER A 19 -38.46 -6.98 46.40
C SER A 19 -39.11 -5.63 46.66
N ASP A 20 -38.58 -4.87 47.62
CA ASP A 20 -38.99 -3.48 47.83
C ASP A 20 -38.51 -2.54 46.70
N ASN A 21 -37.50 -2.96 45.92
CA ASN A 21 -37.02 -2.27 44.74
C ASN A 21 -36.57 -3.25 43.65
N THR A 22 -37.50 -3.54 42.74
CA THR A 22 -37.34 -4.45 41.62
C THR A 22 -36.38 -3.94 40.54
N GLU A 23 -36.09 -2.63 40.50
CA GLU A 23 -35.07 -2.06 39.62
C GLU A 23 -33.64 -2.39 40.07
N ILE A 24 -33.45 -2.72 41.36
CA ILE A 24 -32.15 -3.04 41.95
C ILE A 24 -31.95 -4.55 42.02
N ALA A 25 -32.91 -5.29 42.58
CA ALA A 25 -32.87 -6.75 42.69
C ALA A 25 -34.25 -7.36 42.48
N TRP A 26 -34.31 -8.40 41.65
CA TRP A 26 -35.54 -9.09 41.30
C TRP A 26 -35.51 -10.54 41.82
N PRO A 27 -36.51 -11.01 42.59
CA PRO A 27 -36.60 -12.41 42.99
C PRO A 27 -37.04 -13.26 41.78
N ASP A 28 -36.15 -14.12 41.30
CA ASP A 28 -36.39 -15.01 40.17
C ASP A 28 -36.74 -16.40 40.71
N ARG A 29 -37.93 -16.90 40.38
CA ARG A 29 -38.44 -18.19 40.89
C ARG A 29 -37.60 -19.40 40.46
N VAL A 30 -36.76 -19.27 39.44
CA VAL A 30 -35.87 -20.34 38.94
C VAL A 30 -34.43 -20.11 39.39
N GLN A 31 -33.96 -18.86 39.46
CA GLN A 31 -32.55 -18.51 39.70
C GLN A 31 -32.25 -17.90 41.09
N GLY A 32 -33.26 -17.76 41.96
CA GLY A 32 -33.11 -17.16 43.29
C GLY A 32 -33.28 -15.64 43.26
N ILE A 33 -32.19 -14.88 43.17
CA ILE A 33 -32.22 -13.41 43.16
C ILE A 33 -31.36 -12.90 42.00
N ARG A 34 -31.98 -12.15 41.08
CA ARG A 34 -31.32 -11.52 39.93
C ARG A 34 -30.99 -10.07 40.24
N ALA A 35 -29.70 -9.73 40.26
CA ALA A 35 -29.24 -8.36 40.37
C ALA A 35 -29.50 -7.58 39.06
N GLN A 36 -30.11 -6.41 39.17
CA GLN A 36 -30.49 -5.55 38.02
C GLN A 36 -29.60 -4.31 37.93
N LYS A 37 -29.58 -3.50 38.98
CA LYS A 37 -28.85 -2.22 39.04
C LYS A 37 -28.13 -2.06 40.37
N ALA A 38 -27.03 -1.31 40.38
CA ALA A 38 -26.33 -1.00 41.60
C ALA A 38 -27.20 -0.20 42.58
N GLY A 39 -27.20 -0.61 43.84
CA GLY A 39 -28.05 -0.04 44.88
C GLY A 39 -28.33 -1.04 45.99
N THR A 40 -29.26 -0.70 46.87
CA THR A 40 -29.72 -1.57 47.95
C THR A 40 -31.21 -1.86 47.79
N ALA A 41 -31.59 -3.11 47.95
CA ALA A 41 -32.98 -3.56 47.98
C ALA A 41 -33.13 -4.62 49.06
N ASN A 42 -34.29 -4.71 49.68
CA ASN A 42 -34.62 -5.81 50.58
C ASN A 42 -35.48 -6.83 49.84
N ILE A 43 -35.06 -8.09 49.91
CA ILE A 43 -35.91 -9.22 49.53
C ILE A 43 -36.73 -9.62 50.76
N ILE A 44 -38.04 -9.54 50.63
CA ILE A 44 -38.99 -9.83 51.69
C ILE A 44 -39.59 -11.21 51.39
N VAL A 45 -39.36 -12.15 52.30
CA VAL A 45 -40.01 -13.46 52.32
C VAL A 45 -41.06 -13.43 53.42
N GLU A 46 -42.31 -13.64 53.05
CA GLU A 46 -43.46 -13.44 53.96
C GLU A 46 -44.35 -14.67 53.94
N SER A 47 -44.73 -15.18 55.12
CA SER A 47 -45.67 -16.29 55.23
C SER A 47 -47.04 -15.90 54.69
N GLU A 48 -47.61 -16.72 53.81
CA GLU A 48 -48.92 -16.44 53.23
C GLU A 48 -50.05 -16.48 54.28
N SER A 49 -49.91 -17.30 55.32
CA SER A 49 -50.92 -17.46 56.37
C SER A 49 -50.76 -16.48 57.53
N ASN A 50 -49.57 -15.89 57.72
CA ASN A 50 -49.31 -14.88 58.73
C ASN A 50 -48.24 -13.86 58.27
N PRO A 51 -48.65 -12.74 57.64
CA PRO A 51 -47.76 -11.67 57.16
C PRO A 51 -46.77 -11.10 58.19
N GLU A 52 -47.06 -11.19 59.49
CA GLU A 52 -46.15 -10.74 60.54
C GLU A 52 -44.90 -11.64 60.65
N VAL A 53 -45.01 -12.90 60.22
CA VAL A 53 -43.88 -13.82 60.09
C VAL A 53 -43.20 -13.57 58.74
N LYS A 54 -42.18 -12.70 58.76
CA LYS A 54 -41.40 -12.32 57.57
C LYS A 54 -39.90 -12.29 57.84
N LEU A 55 -39.14 -12.66 56.81
CA LEU A 55 -37.69 -12.54 56.74
C LEU A 55 -37.32 -11.42 55.75
N ILE A 56 -36.49 -10.49 56.19
CA ILE A 56 -35.99 -9.39 55.36
C ILE A 56 -34.50 -9.65 55.08
N ILE A 57 -34.17 -9.82 53.80
CA ILE A 57 -32.81 -10.09 53.35
C ILE A 57 -32.28 -8.85 52.62
N PRO A 58 -31.40 -8.05 53.25
CA PRO A 58 -30.82 -6.88 52.61
C PRO A 58 -29.83 -7.30 51.52
N ILE A 59 -30.07 -6.86 50.29
CA ILE A 59 -29.21 -7.08 49.13
C ILE A 59 -28.54 -5.76 48.74
N LYS A 60 -27.20 -5.79 48.67
CA LYS A 60 -26.41 -4.69 48.11
C LYS A 60 -25.82 -5.12 46.76
N VAL A 61 -26.39 -4.60 45.68
CA VAL A 61 -25.86 -4.80 44.33
C VAL A 61 -24.75 -3.78 44.09
N LYS A 62 -23.53 -4.28 43.85
CA LYS A 62 -22.39 -3.43 43.50
C LYS A 62 -22.45 -3.03 42.03
N LYS A 63 -21.88 -1.88 41.69
CA LYS A 63 -21.61 -1.52 40.28
C LYS A 63 -20.70 -2.59 39.67
N ARG A 64 -20.88 -2.85 38.37
CA ARG A 64 -20.03 -3.79 37.65
C ARG A 64 -18.61 -3.21 37.52
N PRO A 65 -17.57 -4.05 37.58
CA PRO A 65 -16.22 -3.65 37.19
C PRO A 65 -16.20 -2.99 35.81
N GLU A 66 -15.50 -1.87 35.72
CA GLU A 66 -15.35 -1.06 34.52
C GLU A 66 -13.90 -0.65 34.34
N ILE A 67 -13.49 -0.33 33.11
CA ILE A 67 -12.17 0.23 32.82
C ILE A 67 -12.31 1.60 32.17
N ILE A 68 -11.32 2.46 32.43
CA ILE A 68 -11.15 3.75 31.76
C ILE A 68 -9.73 3.81 31.21
N VAL A 69 -9.64 4.25 29.95
CA VAL A 69 -8.38 4.40 29.23
C VAL A 69 -8.29 5.82 28.66
N ASP A 70 -7.12 6.44 28.78
CA ASP A 70 -6.81 7.67 28.06
C ASP A 70 -6.68 7.33 26.56
N ASP A 71 -7.51 7.95 25.71
CA ASP A 71 -7.54 7.68 24.28
C ASP A 71 -6.56 8.55 23.47
N LYS A 72 -5.72 9.34 24.16
CA LYS A 72 -4.64 10.07 23.52
C LYS A 72 -3.69 9.13 22.78
N PRO A 73 -3.29 9.47 21.53
CA PRO A 73 -2.28 8.70 20.82
C PRO A 73 -0.94 8.68 21.56
N LEU A 74 -0.32 7.52 21.61
CA LEU A 74 1.04 7.35 22.11
C LEU A 74 2.02 7.51 20.95
N ASN A 75 2.87 8.55 21.01
CA ASN A 75 3.84 8.85 19.95
C ASN A 75 5.25 8.46 20.38
N TYR A 76 5.98 7.78 19.49
CA TYR A 76 7.34 7.27 19.71
C TYR A 76 8.31 7.70 18.62
N GLY A 77 9.58 7.86 18.98
CA GLY A 77 10.66 8.16 18.03
C GLY A 77 10.98 6.97 17.11
N SER A 78 11.71 7.25 16.03
CA SER A 78 12.07 6.25 15.01
C SER A 78 13.27 5.37 15.38
N SER A 79 14.23 5.91 16.14
CA SER A 79 15.63 5.46 16.12
C SER A 79 16.11 4.69 17.35
N ASN A 80 15.33 4.63 18.44
CA ASN A 80 15.73 3.93 19.66
C ASN A 80 14.64 2.95 20.10
N PRO A 81 14.98 1.65 20.33
CA PRO A 81 14.10 0.71 21.02
C PRO A 81 13.65 1.31 22.34
N GLY A 82 12.45 1.85 22.36
CA GLY A 82 11.88 2.54 23.50
C GLY A 82 11.03 1.59 24.33
N GLN A 83 10.84 1.96 25.59
CA GLN A 83 9.76 1.43 26.41
C GLN A 83 8.75 2.53 26.69
N THR A 84 7.48 2.22 26.55
CA THR A 84 6.40 3.09 27.03
C THR A 84 5.39 2.32 27.83
N SER A 85 4.58 3.06 28.56
CA SER A 85 3.45 2.48 29.24
C SER A 85 2.28 3.43 29.23
N PHE A 86 1.07 2.87 29.29
CA PHE A 86 -0.10 3.64 29.70
C PHE A 86 -0.89 2.88 30.75
N ALA A 87 -1.62 3.62 31.58
CA ALA A 87 -2.45 3.08 32.63
C ALA A 87 -3.88 2.85 32.13
N VAL A 88 -4.41 1.66 32.41
CA VAL A 88 -5.83 1.33 32.33
C VAL A 88 -6.39 1.44 33.74
N LYS A 89 -7.16 2.50 34.01
CA LYS A 89 -7.78 2.70 35.32
C LYS A 89 -8.95 1.74 35.49
N THR A 90 -9.06 1.18 36.68
CA THR A 90 -10.15 0.29 37.07
C THR A 90 -11.18 1.07 37.88
N LEU A 91 -12.46 0.91 37.56
CA LEU A 91 -13.57 1.44 38.35
C LEU A 91 -14.40 0.28 38.92
N HIS A 92 -14.84 0.42 40.17
CA HIS A 92 -15.77 -0.51 40.80
C HIS A 92 -15.26 -1.97 40.90
N GLY A 93 -13.93 -2.15 40.97
CA GLY A 93 -13.24 -3.44 41.08
C GLY A 93 -12.64 -3.91 39.76
N LYS A 94 -11.71 -4.87 39.81
CA LYS A 94 -10.98 -5.39 38.63
C LYS A 94 -11.92 -6.06 37.63
N LEU A 95 -11.79 -5.66 36.37
CA LEU A 95 -12.43 -6.31 35.24
C LEU A 95 -11.44 -7.30 34.61
N ASP A 96 -11.89 -8.53 34.33
CA ASP A 96 -11.06 -9.50 33.61
C ASP A 96 -11.14 -9.25 32.09
N TYR A 97 -10.06 -8.71 31.54
CA TYR A 97 -9.95 -8.40 30.11
C TYR A 97 -8.57 -8.77 29.55
N THR A 98 -8.46 -8.78 28.22
CA THR A 98 -7.21 -8.97 27.49
C THR A 98 -7.01 -7.81 26.52
N PRO A 99 -5.87 -7.09 26.56
CA PRO A 99 -5.49 -6.19 25.49
C PRO A 99 -5.17 -6.96 24.21
N GLU A 100 -5.68 -6.51 23.08
CA GLU A 100 -5.41 -7.08 21.76
C GLU A 100 -4.91 -5.97 20.83
N ILE A 101 -3.73 -6.17 20.24
CA ILE A 101 -3.21 -5.30 19.20
C ILE A 101 -3.88 -5.65 17.88
N GLN A 102 -4.46 -4.65 17.23
CA GLN A 102 -5.07 -4.79 15.92
C GLN A 102 -4.05 -4.45 14.82
N GLY A 103 -4.05 -5.25 13.77
CA GLY A 103 -3.17 -5.12 12.61
C GLY A 103 -2.04 -6.16 12.60
N ASN A 104 -1.32 -6.23 11.47
CA ASN A 104 -0.13 -7.07 11.34
C ASN A 104 1.07 -6.33 11.94
N VAL A 105 1.30 -6.52 13.24
CA VAL A 105 2.26 -5.74 14.04
C VAL A 105 3.34 -6.67 14.58
N ASN A 106 4.51 -6.64 13.95
CA ASN A 106 5.72 -7.38 14.39
C ASN A 106 6.80 -6.46 15.00
N TRP A 107 6.57 -5.14 14.98
CA TRP A 107 7.54 -4.12 15.39
C TRP A 107 7.37 -3.67 16.85
N LEU A 108 6.39 -4.22 17.57
CA LEU A 108 6.18 -3.96 18.98
C LEU A 108 5.74 -5.23 19.71
N THR A 109 6.08 -5.29 20.99
CA THR A 109 5.59 -6.31 21.94
C THR A 109 5.06 -5.60 23.17
N PHE A 110 4.22 -6.27 23.97
CA PHE A 110 3.71 -5.69 25.21
C PHE A 110 3.60 -6.70 26.35
N THR A 111 3.62 -6.19 27.57
CA THR A 111 3.29 -6.91 28.80
C THR A 111 2.24 -6.14 29.59
N VAL A 112 1.51 -6.83 30.46
CA VAL A 112 0.52 -6.22 31.36
C VAL A 112 0.97 -6.44 32.79
N ASP A 113 1.14 -5.36 33.53
CA ASP A 113 1.32 -5.39 34.99
C ASP A 113 -0.04 -5.05 35.63
N ASN A 114 -0.59 -6.02 36.36
CA ASN A 114 -1.87 -5.95 37.03
C ASN A 114 -1.74 -6.02 38.57
N SER A 115 -0.54 -5.73 39.09
CA SER A 115 -0.24 -5.82 40.53
C SER A 115 -0.97 -4.79 41.39
N ALA A 116 -1.32 -3.63 40.83
CA ALA A 116 -2.05 -2.57 41.53
C ALA A 116 -3.56 -2.80 41.50
N ASP A 117 -4.28 -2.52 42.59
CA ASP A 117 -5.73 -2.75 42.68
C ASP A 117 -6.58 -1.78 41.84
N ASP A 118 -6.07 -0.56 41.59
CA ASP A 118 -6.82 0.54 40.96
C ASP A 118 -6.49 0.77 39.48
N LYS A 119 -5.47 0.08 38.95
CA LYS A 119 -5.02 0.21 37.56
C LYS A 119 -4.26 -1.01 37.07
N ASP A 120 -4.22 -1.20 35.76
CA ASP A 120 -3.24 -2.05 35.08
C ASP A 120 -2.30 -1.15 34.26
N ILE A 121 -1.05 -1.54 34.14
CA ILE A 121 -0.06 -0.84 33.30
C ILE A 121 0.28 -1.71 32.11
N ILE A 122 0.04 -1.20 30.91
CA ILE A 122 0.41 -1.89 29.67
C ILE A 122 1.74 -1.32 29.20
N ASN A 123 2.79 -2.14 29.28
CA ASN A 123 4.14 -1.77 28.90
C ASN A 123 4.43 -2.25 27.47
N PHE A 124 4.95 -1.39 26.61
CA PHE A 124 5.34 -1.72 25.25
C PHE A 124 6.86 -1.67 25.11
N LYS A 125 7.38 -2.57 24.28
CA LYS A 125 8.75 -2.53 23.78
C LYS A 125 8.72 -2.45 22.26
N PHE A 126 9.42 -1.48 21.69
CA PHE A 126 9.44 -1.21 20.25
C PHE A 126 10.76 -1.67 19.63
N ALA A 127 10.69 -2.24 18.43
CA ALA A 127 11.85 -2.35 17.54
C ALA A 127 12.10 -1.00 16.85
N GLU A 128 13.30 -0.79 16.31
CA GLU A 128 13.60 0.39 15.50
C GLU A 128 12.67 0.47 14.26
N ASN A 129 12.17 1.66 13.94
CA ASN A 129 11.50 1.88 12.67
C ASN A 129 12.56 2.10 11.58
N LYS A 130 12.68 1.16 10.65
CA LYS A 130 13.65 1.23 9.55
C LYS A 130 13.04 1.79 8.25
N THR A 131 11.78 2.21 8.30
CA THR A 131 11.01 2.63 7.14
C THR A 131 10.84 4.15 7.12
N PRO A 132 10.64 4.76 5.92
CA PRO A 132 10.36 6.19 5.81
C PRO A 132 8.90 6.56 6.14
N TRP A 133 8.13 5.67 6.76
CA TRP A 133 6.72 5.89 7.10
C TRP A 133 6.46 5.68 8.59
N ASP A 134 5.42 6.35 9.10
CA ASP A 134 4.96 6.11 10.46
C ASP A 134 4.36 4.71 10.55
N LYS A 135 4.68 3.98 11.62
CA LYS A 135 4.01 2.72 11.93
C LYS A 135 2.87 2.97 12.92
N ILE A 136 1.70 2.43 12.62
CA ILE A 136 0.49 2.65 13.41
C ILE A 136 -0.05 1.31 13.89
N ALA A 137 -0.40 1.23 15.16
CA ALA A 137 -1.10 0.11 15.76
C ALA A 137 -2.26 0.61 16.64
N TYR A 138 -3.21 -0.27 16.92
CA TYR A 138 -4.34 0.05 17.80
C TYR A 138 -4.47 -1.02 18.88
N VAL A 139 -4.66 -0.61 20.13
CA VAL A 139 -4.93 -1.52 21.24
C VAL A 139 -6.41 -1.47 21.56
N LYS A 140 -7.07 -2.63 21.52
CA LYS A 140 -8.45 -2.84 21.98
C LYS A 140 -8.47 -3.73 23.22
N PHE A 141 -9.57 -3.70 23.96
CA PHE A 141 -9.71 -4.43 25.22
C PHE A 141 -10.89 -5.38 25.14
N LYS A 142 -10.62 -6.68 25.26
CA LYS A 142 -11.64 -7.73 25.14
C LYS A 142 -11.98 -8.30 26.50
N ASN A 143 -13.26 -8.23 26.86
CA ASN A 143 -13.76 -8.82 28.10
C ASN A 143 -13.69 -10.35 28.00
N LYS A 144 -13.00 -11.01 28.93
CA LYS A 144 -12.81 -12.47 28.85
C LYS A 144 -14.09 -13.27 29.08
N LYS A 145 -15.00 -12.75 29.91
CA LYS A 145 -16.28 -13.41 30.23
C LYS A 145 -17.27 -13.34 29.07
N THR A 146 -17.34 -12.22 28.35
CA THR A 146 -18.32 -12.03 27.27
C THR A 146 -17.74 -12.23 25.88
N GLY A 147 -16.41 -12.22 25.73
CA GLY A 147 -15.71 -12.26 24.45
C GLY A 147 -15.85 -10.98 23.61
N LYS A 148 -16.50 -9.94 24.12
CA LYS A 148 -16.77 -8.68 23.41
C LYS A 148 -15.74 -7.60 23.74
N TYR A 149 -15.50 -6.70 22.79
CA TYR A 149 -14.71 -5.50 23.05
C TYR A 149 -15.42 -4.55 24.02
N ILE A 150 -14.65 -3.92 24.89
CA ILE A 150 -15.14 -3.04 25.94
C ILE A 150 -15.28 -1.62 25.36
N GLY A 151 -16.50 -1.08 25.43
CA GLY A 151 -16.86 0.25 24.94
C GLY A 151 -16.71 1.37 25.98
N LYS A 152 -16.70 2.61 25.51
CA LYS A 152 -16.76 3.81 26.38
C LYS A 152 -18.06 3.82 27.22
N PRO A 153 -18.08 4.38 28.44
CA PRO A 153 -19.27 4.42 29.30
C PRO A 153 -20.52 5.02 28.61
N GLU A 154 -21.71 4.62 29.05
CA GLU A 154 -23.01 5.05 28.50
C GLU A 154 -23.14 6.58 28.43
N GLY A 155 -23.66 7.11 27.31
CA GLY A 155 -23.94 8.54 27.11
C GLY A 155 -23.63 9.12 25.73
N ARG A 156 -23.05 8.35 24.80
CA ARG A 156 -22.87 8.78 23.39
C ARG A 156 -23.57 7.80 22.45
N LYS A 157 -24.47 8.29 21.60
CA LYS A 157 -25.06 7.49 20.51
C LYS A 157 -23.91 6.88 19.67
N ASN A 158 -23.96 5.57 19.43
CA ASN A 158 -22.91 4.74 18.81
C ASN A 158 -21.70 4.50 19.74
N GLN A 159 -21.86 3.63 20.73
CA GLN A 159 -20.82 3.24 21.69
C GLN A 159 -19.62 2.62 20.95
N LYS A 160 -18.53 3.38 20.80
CA LYS A 160 -17.28 2.89 20.20
C LYS A 160 -16.44 2.16 21.25
N ASP A 161 -15.78 1.09 20.84
CA ASP A 161 -14.77 0.37 21.63
C ASP A 161 -13.69 1.34 22.14
N PHE A 162 -13.18 1.10 23.36
CA PHE A 162 -11.92 1.72 23.78
C PHE A 162 -10.81 1.31 22.81
N THR A 163 -10.15 2.32 22.25
CA THR A 163 -9.06 2.14 21.29
C THR A 163 -7.95 3.12 21.62
N VAL A 164 -6.74 2.61 21.88
CA VAL A 164 -5.54 3.44 22.04
C VAL A 164 -4.73 3.35 20.75
N LYS A 165 -4.45 4.49 20.12
CA LYS A 165 -3.62 4.56 18.93
C LYS A 165 -2.15 4.67 19.33
N ILE A 166 -1.31 3.82 18.77
CA ILE A 166 0.14 3.86 18.91
C ILE A 166 0.72 4.33 17.58
N ILE A 167 1.61 5.31 17.61
CA ILE A 167 2.31 5.86 16.45
C ILE A 167 3.80 5.81 16.73
N GLN A 168 4.53 5.03 15.94
CA GLN A 168 5.99 5.13 15.89
C GLN A 168 6.39 5.97 14.69
N ALA A 169 7.09 7.06 14.93
CA ALA A 169 7.49 8.03 13.92
C ALA A 169 8.35 7.37 12.83
N LYS A 170 8.19 7.85 11.61
CA LYS A 170 9.02 7.49 10.45
C LYS A 170 10.49 7.75 10.68
N ASN A 171 11.32 6.94 10.03
CA ASN A 171 12.75 7.21 9.94
C ASN A 171 13.02 8.16 8.77
N THR A 172 13.48 9.36 9.05
CA THR A 172 13.81 10.36 8.01
C THR A 172 15.10 10.03 7.26
N ASN A 173 15.90 9.10 7.76
CA ASN A 173 17.08 8.57 7.10
C ASN A 173 17.10 7.03 7.25
N PRO A 174 16.22 6.31 6.52
CA PRO A 174 16.10 4.87 6.67
C PRO A 174 17.44 4.18 6.34
N PRO A 175 17.94 3.28 7.20
CA PRO A 175 19.20 2.60 6.97
C PRO A 175 19.08 1.61 5.80
N ASN A 176 20.21 1.27 5.19
CA ASN A 176 20.35 0.17 4.22
C ASN A 176 19.43 0.26 2.99
N VAL A 177 19.12 1.46 2.51
CA VAL A 177 18.36 1.61 1.26
C VAL A 177 19.16 1.03 0.10
N LYS A 178 18.58 0.03 -0.58
CA LYS A 178 19.15 -0.61 -1.76
C LYS A 178 18.44 -0.12 -3.01
N ILE A 179 19.20 0.34 -4.00
CA ILE A 179 18.64 0.67 -5.32
C ILE A 179 18.94 -0.49 -6.27
N ARG A 180 17.90 -0.95 -6.97
CA ARG A 180 17.99 -1.95 -8.03
C ARG A 180 17.57 -1.32 -9.35
N TRP A 181 18.26 -1.68 -10.42
CA TRP A 181 18.02 -1.17 -11.77
C TRP A 181 17.56 -2.30 -12.68
N VAL A 182 16.77 -1.94 -13.68
CA VAL A 182 16.40 -2.83 -14.79
C VAL A 182 17.67 -3.37 -15.45
N HIS A 183 17.64 -4.63 -15.85
CA HIS A 183 18.79 -5.30 -16.45
C HIS A 183 19.35 -4.51 -17.63
N GLY A 184 20.67 -4.40 -17.74
CA GLY A 184 21.31 -3.62 -18.81
C GLY A 184 21.32 -2.10 -18.60
N VAL A 185 20.70 -1.57 -17.53
CA VAL A 185 20.89 -0.17 -17.11
C VAL A 185 22.06 -0.09 -16.13
N THR A 186 23.06 0.74 -16.45
CA THR A 186 24.21 0.99 -15.59
C THR A 186 23.84 2.05 -14.56
N PRO A 187 23.92 1.78 -13.24
CA PRO A 187 23.56 2.75 -12.22
C PRO A 187 24.40 4.05 -12.32
N PRO A 188 23.81 5.23 -12.01
CA PRO A 188 24.59 6.47 -11.94
C PRO A 188 25.60 6.43 -10.81
N THR A 189 26.78 6.98 -11.06
CA THR A 189 27.76 7.36 -10.04
C THR A 189 27.21 8.47 -9.14
N GLU A 190 27.79 8.68 -7.96
CA GLU A 190 27.35 9.78 -7.08
C GLU A 190 27.48 11.16 -7.74
N SER A 191 28.48 11.39 -8.59
CA SER A 191 28.65 12.64 -9.33
C SER A 191 27.58 12.88 -10.40
N GLU A 192 26.93 11.83 -10.89
CA GLU A 192 25.84 11.94 -11.89
C GLU A 192 24.47 12.18 -11.23
N LYS A 193 24.39 12.04 -9.90
CA LYS A 193 23.15 12.24 -9.14
C LYS A 193 22.98 13.70 -8.75
N THR A 194 21.90 14.31 -9.21
CA THR A 194 21.47 15.62 -8.71
C THR A 194 20.41 15.42 -7.62
N ARG A 195 20.76 15.72 -6.36
CA ARG A 195 19.86 15.57 -5.21
C ARG A 195 18.60 16.41 -5.39
N ILE A 196 17.43 15.80 -5.17
CA ILE A 196 16.16 16.53 -5.14
C ILE A 196 16.09 17.24 -3.78
N LYS A 197 15.97 18.57 -3.81
CA LYS A 197 15.84 19.41 -2.61
C LYS A 197 14.36 19.59 -2.26
N TYR A 198 14.02 19.50 -0.98
CA TYR A 198 12.67 19.74 -0.49
C TYR A 198 12.49 21.23 -0.20
N ASN A 199 11.57 21.94 -0.86
CA ASN A 199 11.34 23.37 -0.64
C ASN A 199 12.64 24.22 -0.57
N ASN A 200 13.68 23.83 -1.33
CA ASN A 200 15.04 24.38 -1.29
C ASN A 200 15.84 24.18 0.01
N ASP A 201 15.34 23.41 0.98
CA ASP A 201 16.05 22.97 2.18
C ASP A 201 16.94 21.75 1.89
N THR A 202 18.17 21.79 2.39
CA THR A 202 19.19 20.75 2.23
C THR A 202 19.19 19.73 3.37
N GLN A 203 18.55 20.02 4.50
CA GLN A 203 18.54 19.11 5.67
C GLN A 203 17.62 17.89 5.49
N LEU A 204 16.75 17.89 4.48
CA LEU A 204 15.75 16.84 4.23
C LEU A 204 16.02 16.02 2.95
N ALA A 205 17.18 16.20 2.29
CA ALA A 205 17.51 15.48 1.07
C ALA A 205 17.85 13.99 1.38
N VAL A 206 16.92 13.09 1.10
CA VAL A 206 17.14 11.65 1.29
C VAL A 206 18.07 11.07 0.20
N PRO A 207 19.05 10.20 0.52
CA PRO A 207 20.06 9.71 -0.43
C PRO A 207 19.54 8.90 -1.63
N TYR A 208 18.26 8.57 -1.68
CA TYR A 208 17.62 7.88 -2.80
C TYR A 208 16.73 8.81 -3.65
N ALA A 209 16.55 10.08 -3.25
CA ALA A 209 15.83 11.10 -4.01
C ALA A 209 16.81 11.93 -4.86
N PHE A 210 16.93 11.59 -6.14
CA PHE A 210 17.78 12.30 -7.09
C PHE A 210 17.20 12.27 -8.50
N THR A 211 17.63 13.21 -9.32
CA THR A 211 17.50 13.14 -10.78
C THR A 211 18.82 12.69 -11.38
N TRP A 212 18.77 12.06 -12.55
CA TRP A 212 19.93 11.59 -13.29
C TRP A 212 19.80 12.01 -14.75
N THR A 213 20.67 12.91 -15.20
CA THR A 213 20.62 13.47 -16.56
C THR A 213 21.03 12.44 -17.59
N GLU A 214 20.30 12.39 -18.71
CA GLU A 214 20.70 11.60 -19.86
C GLU A 214 21.89 12.25 -20.55
N THR A 215 22.93 11.45 -20.76
CA THR A 215 24.16 11.85 -21.46
C THR A 215 24.56 10.77 -22.46
N ALA A 216 25.57 11.04 -23.28
CA ALA A 216 26.12 10.06 -24.21
C ALA A 216 26.64 8.77 -23.52
N SER A 217 27.01 8.82 -22.23
CA SER A 217 27.48 7.64 -21.47
C SER A 217 26.37 6.85 -20.80
N THR A 218 25.14 7.37 -20.77
CA THR A 218 23.99 6.66 -20.19
C THR A 218 23.43 5.60 -21.14
N ASN A 219 22.84 4.54 -20.58
CA ASN A 219 22.25 3.43 -21.34
C ASN A 219 20.76 3.18 -21.06
N PHE A 220 20.11 4.02 -20.24
CA PHE A 220 18.64 4.08 -20.23
C PHE A 220 18.11 4.80 -21.47
N PHE A 221 16.81 4.68 -21.71
CA PHE A 221 16.12 5.39 -22.79
C PHE A 221 15.07 6.35 -22.20
N ASN A 222 15.07 7.59 -22.68
CA ASN A 222 14.17 8.65 -22.24
C ASN A 222 13.51 9.37 -23.44
N ALA A 223 12.62 8.67 -24.14
CA ALA A 223 11.83 9.27 -25.21
C ALA A 223 10.83 10.28 -24.62
N ARG A 224 11.02 11.58 -24.91
CA ARG A 224 10.11 12.64 -24.47
C ARG A 224 9.11 12.99 -25.57
N LYS A 225 8.02 13.62 -25.16
CA LYS A 225 7.10 14.25 -26.10
C LYS A 225 7.74 15.53 -26.61
N ALA A 226 7.81 15.67 -27.92
CA ALA A 226 8.41 16.85 -28.54
C ALA A 226 7.62 18.12 -28.18
N SER A 227 6.29 18.00 -27.99
CA SER A 227 5.44 19.11 -27.55
C SER A 227 5.77 19.65 -26.15
N TYR A 228 6.52 18.92 -25.32
CA TYR A 228 6.90 19.32 -23.96
C TYR A 228 8.30 19.93 -23.87
N VAL A 229 9.11 19.79 -24.92
CA VAL A 229 10.50 20.27 -24.94
C VAL A 229 10.72 21.37 -25.97
N GLN A 230 9.92 21.41 -27.04
CA GLN A 230 10.06 22.43 -28.07
C GLN A 230 9.17 23.65 -27.76
N PRO A 231 9.71 24.88 -27.81
CA PRO A 231 8.92 26.07 -27.60
C PRO A 231 7.85 26.22 -28.70
N VAL A 232 6.66 26.70 -28.32
CA VAL A 232 5.50 26.90 -29.23
C VAL A 232 5.85 27.82 -30.42
N THR A 233 6.92 28.60 -30.32
CA THR A 233 7.43 29.49 -31.37
C THR A 233 8.26 28.80 -32.47
N ALA A 234 8.57 27.50 -32.34
CA ALA A 234 9.47 26.76 -33.25
C ALA A 234 8.80 26.16 -34.50
N GLY A 235 7.55 26.53 -34.83
CA GLY A 235 6.82 26.03 -35.99
C GLY A 235 5.44 25.47 -35.63
N PRO A 236 4.82 24.64 -36.50
CA PRO A 236 3.53 24.02 -36.21
C PRO A 236 3.59 23.19 -34.92
N ALA A 237 2.52 23.23 -34.12
CA ALA A 237 2.41 22.44 -32.90
C ALA A 237 2.65 20.95 -33.19
N ILE A 238 3.57 20.32 -32.45
CA ILE A 238 3.86 18.89 -32.63
C ILE A 238 2.74 18.06 -31.98
N PRO A 239 2.02 17.24 -32.74
CA PRO A 239 0.87 16.51 -32.23
C PRO A 239 1.33 15.21 -31.56
N ASP A 240 2.00 15.28 -30.41
CA ASP A 240 2.32 14.10 -29.58
C ASP A 240 1.93 14.23 -28.10
N THR A 241 1.09 15.22 -27.77
CA THR A 241 0.61 15.50 -26.41
C THR A 241 -0.08 14.31 -25.73
N ASN A 242 -0.71 13.40 -26.48
CA ASN A 242 -1.40 12.21 -25.97
C ASN A 242 -0.58 10.91 -26.10
N ALA A 243 0.68 10.98 -26.55
CA ALA A 243 1.48 9.83 -26.95
C ALA A 243 2.29 9.15 -25.81
N CYS A 244 1.93 9.34 -24.53
CA CYS A 244 2.72 8.80 -23.40
C CYS A 244 2.86 7.27 -23.44
N TRP A 245 1.80 6.58 -23.87
CA TRP A 245 1.80 5.13 -24.08
C TRP A 245 2.83 4.70 -25.14
N ALA A 246 2.92 5.45 -26.25
CA ALA A 246 3.85 5.18 -27.34
C ALA A 246 5.30 5.51 -26.95
N LYS A 247 5.53 6.58 -26.19
CA LYS A 247 6.87 6.94 -25.67
C LYS A 247 7.38 5.93 -24.64
N THR A 248 6.50 5.45 -23.75
CA THR A 248 6.86 4.37 -22.82
C THR A 248 7.12 3.06 -23.54
N SER A 249 6.27 2.68 -24.50
CA SER A 249 6.50 1.52 -25.36
C SER A 249 7.83 1.64 -26.10
N THR A 250 8.14 2.82 -26.63
CA THR A 250 9.42 3.11 -27.31
C THR A 250 10.62 2.83 -26.41
N ASN A 251 10.59 3.31 -25.16
CA ASN A 251 11.69 3.08 -24.22
C ASN A 251 11.89 1.61 -23.90
N MET A 252 10.80 0.88 -23.63
CA MET A 252 10.83 -0.56 -23.36
C MET A 252 11.30 -1.37 -24.58
N LEU A 253 10.89 -0.96 -25.78
CA LEU A 253 11.31 -1.60 -27.03
C LEU A 253 12.79 -1.35 -27.33
N HIS A 254 13.29 -0.12 -27.17
CA HIS A 254 14.73 0.15 -27.33
C HIS A 254 15.57 -0.70 -26.40
N TRP A 255 15.15 -0.83 -25.14
CA TRP A 255 15.77 -1.76 -24.20
C TRP A 255 15.72 -3.20 -24.71
N TRP A 256 14.57 -3.65 -25.21
CA TRP A 256 14.39 -5.02 -25.67
C TRP A 256 15.28 -5.35 -26.88
N PHE A 257 15.39 -4.41 -27.83
CA PHE A 257 16.29 -4.51 -28.96
C PHE A 257 17.75 -4.57 -28.51
N GLU A 258 18.15 -3.73 -27.55
CA GLU A 258 19.49 -3.76 -26.96
C GLU A 258 19.82 -5.13 -26.33
N GLN A 259 18.88 -5.69 -25.56
CA GLN A 259 19.10 -6.99 -24.90
C GLN A 259 19.10 -8.17 -25.88
N ASN A 260 18.53 -8.02 -27.07
CA ASN A 260 18.37 -9.08 -28.07
C ASN A 260 19.19 -8.86 -29.34
N LYS A 261 20.16 -7.94 -29.36
CA LYS A 261 20.93 -7.58 -30.58
C LYS A 261 21.42 -8.79 -31.37
N GLU A 262 22.06 -9.75 -30.71
CA GLU A 262 22.59 -10.95 -31.37
C GLU A 262 21.49 -11.85 -31.96
N ASN A 263 20.39 -12.05 -31.22
CA ASN A 263 19.23 -12.80 -31.70
C ASN A 263 18.58 -12.11 -32.90
N ILE A 264 18.49 -10.79 -32.88
CA ILE A 264 17.92 -9.99 -33.97
C ILE A 264 18.79 -10.08 -35.21
N GLU A 265 20.11 -9.95 -35.08
CA GLU A 265 21.03 -10.13 -36.22
C GLU A 265 20.97 -11.54 -36.81
N LYS A 266 20.77 -12.57 -35.98
CA LYS A 266 20.55 -13.93 -36.47
C LYS A 266 19.20 -14.08 -37.17
N TYR A 267 18.13 -13.52 -36.61
CA TYR A 267 16.79 -13.55 -37.20
C TYR A 267 16.73 -12.78 -38.52
N LYS A 268 17.38 -11.62 -38.63
CA LYS A 268 17.45 -10.85 -39.89
C LYS A 268 17.97 -11.67 -41.07
N LYS A 269 18.92 -12.59 -40.82
CA LYS A 269 19.48 -13.49 -41.86
C LYS A 269 18.48 -14.52 -42.38
N THR A 270 17.38 -14.79 -41.67
CA THR A 270 16.32 -15.71 -42.11
C THR A 270 15.24 -14.99 -42.93
N LEU A 271 15.25 -13.66 -42.95
CA LEU A 271 14.23 -12.86 -43.61
C LEU A 271 14.56 -12.61 -45.08
N GLN A 272 13.51 -12.43 -45.89
CA GLN A 272 13.60 -11.94 -47.26
C GLN A 272 12.97 -10.54 -47.33
N GLY A 273 13.64 -9.60 -47.99
CA GLY A 273 13.14 -8.23 -48.18
C GLY A 273 13.78 -7.20 -47.24
N ASP A 274 13.09 -6.07 -47.07
CA ASP A 274 13.59 -4.92 -46.31
C ASP A 274 13.63 -5.19 -44.79
N THR A 275 14.83 -5.09 -44.20
CA THR A 275 15.07 -5.25 -42.76
C THR A 275 15.31 -3.94 -42.02
N SER A 276 15.08 -2.79 -42.65
CA SER A 276 15.38 -1.47 -42.09
C SER A 276 14.68 -1.20 -40.74
N LEU A 277 13.49 -1.79 -40.51
CA LEU A 277 12.76 -1.66 -39.25
C LEU A 277 13.38 -2.41 -38.07
N TYR A 278 14.35 -3.29 -38.30
CA TYR A 278 15.10 -3.98 -37.24
C TYR A 278 16.32 -3.18 -36.79
N ASP A 279 16.78 -2.21 -37.60
CA ASP A 279 17.93 -1.36 -37.30
C ASP A 279 17.49 -0.14 -36.49
N VAL A 280 17.29 -0.35 -35.20
CA VAL A 280 16.82 0.70 -34.29
C VAL A 280 17.97 1.59 -33.82
N SER A 281 17.77 2.91 -33.92
CA SER A 281 18.68 3.95 -33.42
C SER A 281 18.05 4.83 -32.34
N TYR A 282 18.90 5.26 -31.40
CA TYR A 282 18.58 6.22 -30.34
C TYR A 282 19.76 7.18 -30.13
N ASP A 283 19.63 8.44 -30.54
CA ASP A 283 20.71 9.43 -30.53
C ASP A 283 20.57 10.40 -29.35
N ARG A 284 21.30 10.13 -28.26
CA ARG A 284 21.30 10.94 -27.03
C ARG A 284 21.93 12.33 -27.21
N SER A 285 22.66 12.57 -28.30
CA SER A 285 23.35 13.83 -28.55
C SER A 285 22.46 14.90 -29.17
N LEU A 286 21.26 14.52 -29.65
CA LEU A 286 20.37 15.47 -30.30
C LEU A 286 19.80 16.50 -29.30
N PRO A 287 19.76 17.79 -29.70
CA PRO A 287 19.14 18.83 -28.87
C PRO A 287 17.62 18.67 -28.84
N ASP A 288 16.95 19.35 -27.89
CA ASP A 288 15.49 19.33 -27.71
C ASP A 288 14.70 19.65 -29.00
N SER A 289 15.23 20.53 -29.86
CA SER A 289 14.64 20.87 -31.17
C SER A 289 14.58 19.71 -32.15
N LYS A 290 15.29 18.61 -31.87
CA LYS A 290 15.31 17.37 -32.66
C LYS A 290 14.80 16.15 -31.87
N GLU A 291 14.05 16.37 -30.77
CA GLU A 291 13.51 15.27 -29.95
C GLU A 291 12.64 14.28 -30.75
N SER A 292 11.90 14.75 -31.76
CA SER A 292 11.07 13.90 -32.63
C SER A 292 11.88 12.90 -33.46
N THR A 293 13.16 13.18 -33.73
CA THR A 293 14.06 12.31 -34.51
C THR A 293 15.07 11.56 -33.65
N LYS A 294 15.08 11.79 -32.33
CA LYS A 294 15.96 11.13 -31.35
C LYS A 294 15.85 9.60 -31.38
N SER A 295 14.64 9.10 -31.66
CA SER A 295 14.32 7.68 -31.61
C SER A 295 13.66 7.22 -32.92
N SER A 296 14.30 6.27 -33.58
CA SER A 296 13.74 5.56 -34.75
C SER A 296 12.41 4.86 -34.41
N ILE A 297 12.33 4.19 -33.26
CA ILE A 297 11.09 3.52 -32.80
C ILE A 297 9.98 4.56 -32.55
N ALA A 298 10.28 5.69 -31.90
CA ALA A 298 9.30 6.76 -31.70
C ALA A 298 8.80 7.30 -33.05
N SER A 299 9.70 7.47 -34.02
CA SER A 299 9.35 7.88 -35.37
C SER A 299 8.40 6.88 -36.04
N VAL A 300 8.58 5.57 -35.82
CA VAL A 300 7.65 4.54 -36.31
C VAL A 300 6.28 4.71 -35.66
N PHE A 301 6.18 4.89 -34.34
CA PHE A 301 4.90 5.15 -33.69
C PHE A 301 4.22 6.43 -34.23
N SER A 302 4.94 7.54 -34.32
CA SER A 302 4.39 8.82 -34.79
C SER A 302 3.90 8.79 -36.23
N LYS A 303 4.55 8.03 -37.12
CA LYS A 303 4.11 7.86 -38.52
C LYS A 303 2.82 7.03 -38.63
N ASN A 304 2.59 6.15 -37.66
CA ASN A 304 1.58 5.10 -37.74
C ASN A 304 0.33 5.43 -36.90
N PHE A 305 0.48 6.14 -35.78
CA PHE A 305 -0.62 6.49 -34.89
C PHE A 305 -0.92 7.98 -34.88
N LYS A 306 -2.21 8.31 -34.79
CA LYS A 306 -2.66 9.68 -34.52
C LYS A 306 -2.32 10.08 -33.09
N ASN A 307 -2.34 11.39 -32.81
CA ASN A 307 -2.18 11.94 -31.45
C ASN A 307 -3.37 11.64 -30.54
N ALA A 308 -3.52 10.38 -30.14
CA ALA A 308 -4.61 9.89 -29.32
C ALA A 308 -4.07 9.04 -28.16
N GLY A 309 -4.88 8.93 -27.12
CA GLY A 309 -4.65 7.97 -26.05
C GLY A 309 -4.60 6.55 -26.61
N GLY A 310 -3.80 5.71 -25.98
CA GLY A 310 -3.57 4.33 -26.36
C GLY A 310 -2.98 3.56 -25.19
N ASP A 311 -2.69 2.29 -25.43
CA ASP A 311 -2.31 1.33 -24.40
C ASP A 311 -0.89 0.81 -24.66
N MET A 312 -0.06 0.75 -23.61
CA MET A 312 1.35 0.34 -23.72
C MET A 312 1.47 -1.11 -24.15
N PHE A 313 0.64 -2.00 -23.58
CA PHE A 313 0.61 -3.42 -23.94
C PHE A 313 0.32 -3.61 -25.43
N SER A 314 -0.73 -2.95 -25.91
CA SER A 314 -1.11 -2.96 -27.32
C SER A 314 -0.02 -2.37 -28.21
N GLY A 315 0.67 -1.30 -27.78
CA GLY A 315 1.78 -0.69 -28.52
C GLY A 315 2.99 -1.61 -28.68
N ILE A 316 3.41 -2.29 -27.61
CA ILE A 316 4.54 -3.24 -27.64
C ILE A 316 4.16 -4.47 -28.47
N LYS A 317 2.95 -5.01 -28.28
CA LYS A 317 2.41 -6.12 -29.11
C LYS A 317 2.40 -5.77 -30.59
N TRP A 318 1.88 -4.59 -30.91
CA TRP A 318 1.85 -4.07 -32.27
C TRP A 318 3.23 -4.00 -32.90
N TYR A 319 4.23 -3.55 -32.14
CA TYR A 319 5.58 -3.47 -32.66
C TYR A 319 6.19 -4.86 -32.90
N LEU A 320 6.04 -5.76 -31.93
CA LEU A 320 6.75 -7.03 -31.92
C LEU A 320 6.06 -8.13 -32.70
N TYR A 321 4.74 -8.34 -32.60
CA TYR A 321 4.15 -9.56 -33.17
C TYR A 321 2.67 -9.55 -33.57
N GLU A 322 1.89 -8.51 -33.28
CA GLU A 322 0.44 -8.57 -33.52
C GLU A 322 -0.12 -7.29 -34.14
N GLN A 323 -0.65 -7.39 -35.36
CA GLN A 323 -1.40 -6.28 -35.97
C GLN A 323 -2.84 -6.26 -35.44
N PRO A 324 -3.38 -5.08 -35.03
CA PRO A 324 -4.78 -4.96 -34.63
C PRO A 324 -5.71 -5.27 -35.80
N LEU A 325 -6.78 -6.02 -35.52
CA LEU A 325 -7.66 -6.60 -36.55
C LEU A 325 -8.40 -5.57 -37.43
N ASN A 326 -8.65 -4.34 -36.96
CA ASN A 326 -9.64 -3.45 -37.61
C ASN A 326 -9.28 -1.97 -37.81
N TYR A 327 -8.05 -1.49 -37.55
CA TYR A 327 -7.66 -0.14 -37.97
C TYR A 327 -6.16 -0.07 -38.31
N ARG A 328 -5.86 0.62 -39.42
CA ARG A 328 -4.51 1.14 -39.71
C ARG A 328 -3.98 1.86 -38.48
N PRO A 329 -2.69 1.73 -38.19
CA PRO A 329 -1.59 1.55 -39.16
C PRO A 329 -1.21 0.10 -39.55
N LYS A 330 -0.86 -0.13 -40.83
CA LYS A 330 0.04 -1.23 -41.26
C LYS A 330 1.44 -0.63 -41.48
N ALA A 331 2.58 -1.18 -41.04
CA ALA A 331 2.86 -2.48 -40.40
C ALA A 331 3.99 -2.37 -39.36
N PRO A 332 3.77 -2.96 -38.19
CA PRO A 332 4.76 -3.77 -37.51
C PRO A 332 4.09 -5.01 -36.87
N ALA A 333 4.96 -5.94 -36.53
CA ALA A 333 4.76 -7.30 -36.04
C ALA A 333 6.04 -8.03 -36.46
N LEU A 334 7.19 -7.42 -36.15
CA LEU A 334 8.49 -7.74 -36.76
C LEU A 334 8.89 -9.20 -36.48
N PHE A 335 8.52 -9.70 -35.32
CA PHE A 335 8.86 -11.01 -34.80
C PHE A 335 7.64 -11.92 -34.67
N LYS A 336 6.62 -11.77 -35.54
CA LYS A 336 5.38 -12.57 -35.52
C LYS A 336 5.58 -14.08 -35.71
N GLU A 337 6.73 -14.49 -36.24
CA GLU A 337 7.10 -15.91 -36.40
C GLU A 337 7.69 -16.51 -35.13
N ILE A 338 8.17 -15.66 -34.21
CA ILE A 338 8.78 -16.06 -32.94
C ILE A 338 7.78 -15.89 -31.79
N PHE A 339 7.04 -14.78 -31.80
CA PHE A 339 6.14 -14.40 -30.72
C PHE A 339 4.68 -14.34 -31.15
N ASN A 340 3.82 -14.62 -30.20
CA ASN A 340 2.37 -14.47 -30.28
C ASN A 340 1.81 -14.19 -28.87
N LYS A 341 0.49 -14.09 -28.75
CA LYS A 341 -0.21 -13.82 -27.49
C LYS A 341 0.10 -14.83 -26.37
N ASP A 342 0.47 -16.06 -26.71
CA ASP A 342 0.72 -17.16 -25.78
C ASP A 342 2.22 -17.27 -25.42
N SER A 343 3.07 -16.40 -25.98
CA SER A 343 4.51 -16.41 -25.72
C SER A 343 4.90 -15.95 -24.31
N GLY A 344 4.00 -15.32 -23.55
CA GLY A 344 4.31 -14.78 -22.22
C GLY A 344 5.31 -13.62 -22.22
N LEU A 345 5.57 -13.01 -23.39
CA LEU A 345 6.58 -11.96 -23.58
C LEU A 345 6.24 -10.68 -22.81
N ILE A 346 4.95 -10.36 -22.71
CA ILE A 346 4.46 -9.12 -22.09
C ILE A 346 3.43 -9.51 -21.04
N GLU A 347 3.60 -9.00 -19.83
CA GLU A 347 2.63 -9.15 -18.75
C GLU A 347 2.12 -7.76 -18.36
N GLN A 348 0.80 -7.58 -18.32
CA GLN A 348 0.15 -6.36 -17.84
C GLN A 348 -0.85 -6.73 -16.74
N LYS A 349 -0.77 -6.05 -15.60
CA LYS A 349 -1.68 -6.30 -14.48
C LYS A 349 -2.01 -5.01 -13.74
N SER A 350 -3.29 -4.83 -13.45
CA SER A 350 -3.75 -3.79 -12.53
C SER A 350 -3.35 -4.15 -11.10
N VAL A 351 -2.85 -3.15 -10.40
CA VAL A 351 -2.33 -3.28 -9.05
C VAL A 351 -3.35 -2.69 -8.10
N HIS A 352 -3.73 -3.39 -7.04
CA HIS A 352 -4.72 -2.94 -6.07
C HIS A 352 -4.22 -2.94 -4.63
N SER A 353 -2.96 -3.30 -4.42
CA SER A 353 -2.34 -3.41 -3.11
C SER A 353 -0.83 -3.17 -3.15
N LYS A 354 -0.24 -2.86 -1.99
CA LYS A 354 1.22 -2.85 -1.78
C LYS A 354 1.87 -4.16 -2.24
N THR A 355 1.35 -5.29 -1.79
CA THR A 355 1.92 -6.61 -2.09
C THR A 355 1.95 -6.89 -3.59
N GLU A 356 0.86 -6.60 -4.31
CA GLU A 356 0.83 -6.79 -5.76
C GLU A 356 1.83 -5.90 -6.48
N PHE A 357 1.93 -4.62 -6.10
CA PHE A 357 2.90 -3.70 -6.68
C PHE A 357 4.33 -4.19 -6.48
N GLU A 358 4.70 -4.43 -5.23
CA GLU A 358 6.06 -4.77 -4.85
C GLU A 358 6.48 -6.11 -5.48
N ASN A 359 5.58 -7.09 -5.52
CA ASN A 359 5.86 -8.37 -6.17
C ASN A 359 6.10 -8.21 -7.67
N MET A 360 5.30 -7.39 -8.36
CA MET A 360 5.52 -7.15 -9.79
C MET A 360 6.87 -6.48 -10.06
N ILE A 361 7.24 -5.46 -9.29
CA ILE A 361 8.52 -4.77 -9.44
C ILE A 361 9.69 -5.73 -9.12
N LYS A 362 9.62 -6.48 -8.01
CA LYS A 362 10.67 -7.43 -7.62
C LYS A 362 10.83 -8.54 -8.66
N ASN A 363 9.73 -9.19 -9.05
CA ASN A 363 9.76 -10.26 -10.04
C ASN A 363 10.31 -9.79 -11.39
N ALA A 364 9.96 -8.58 -11.84
CA ALA A 364 10.48 -8.01 -13.07
C ALA A 364 12.00 -7.77 -12.99
N LEU A 365 12.48 -7.21 -11.87
CA LEU A 365 13.91 -6.97 -11.65
C LEU A 365 14.70 -8.29 -11.52
N ASP A 366 14.15 -9.30 -10.83
CA ASP A 366 14.76 -10.62 -10.67
C ASP A 366 14.79 -11.38 -12.01
N SER A 367 13.72 -11.27 -12.80
CA SER A 367 13.59 -11.91 -14.11
C SER A 367 14.17 -11.07 -15.25
N LYS A 368 14.91 -9.99 -14.95
CA LYS A 368 15.59 -9.13 -15.93
C LYS A 368 14.68 -8.55 -17.01
N LYS A 369 13.46 -8.16 -16.65
CA LYS A 369 12.46 -7.58 -17.57
C LYS A 369 12.53 -6.04 -17.57
N ALA A 370 12.14 -5.42 -18.69
CA ALA A 370 11.81 -3.99 -18.72
C ALA A 370 10.47 -3.74 -18.02
N ILE A 371 10.29 -2.52 -17.49
CA ILE A 371 9.14 -2.15 -16.68
C ILE A 371 8.54 -0.83 -17.17
N GLY A 372 7.24 -0.83 -17.41
CA GLY A 372 6.41 0.36 -17.56
C GLY A 372 5.29 0.34 -16.53
N PHE A 373 4.65 1.48 -16.30
CA PHE A 373 3.48 1.56 -15.46
C PHE A 373 2.56 2.70 -15.90
N ALA A 374 1.29 2.58 -15.56
CA ALA A 374 0.31 3.64 -15.73
C ALA A 374 -0.07 4.21 -14.36
N VAL A 375 -0.11 5.54 -14.28
CA VAL A 375 -0.75 6.24 -13.17
C VAL A 375 -2.14 6.71 -13.57
N ARG A 376 -3.06 6.70 -12.61
CA ARG A 376 -4.42 7.19 -12.76
C ARG A 376 -4.71 8.23 -11.69
N ARG A 377 -5.49 9.25 -12.06
CA ARG A 377 -6.01 10.24 -11.11
C ARG A 377 -7.48 9.98 -10.82
N ASP A 378 -7.87 10.02 -9.55
CA ASP A 378 -9.28 9.96 -9.17
C ASP A 378 -10.07 11.14 -9.72
N ARG A 379 -11.29 10.86 -10.22
CA ARG A 379 -12.29 11.81 -10.74
C ARG A 379 -12.03 12.39 -12.13
N ASP A 380 -10.88 12.11 -12.73
CA ASP A 380 -10.54 12.52 -14.10
C ASP A 380 -10.29 11.29 -14.99
N GLN A 381 -10.51 11.42 -16.31
CA GLN A 381 -10.09 10.40 -17.29
C GLN A 381 -8.56 10.44 -17.54
N PHE A 382 -7.77 10.83 -16.53
CA PHE A 382 -6.33 10.96 -16.65
C PHE A 382 -5.65 9.61 -16.51
N TRP A 383 -5.01 9.19 -17.60
CA TRP A 383 -4.17 8.00 -17.69
C TRP A 383 -2.83 8.41 -18.27
N HIS A 384 -1.74 8.00 -17.64
CA HIS A 384 -0.41 8.38 -18.09
C HIS A 384 0.57 7.22 -17.96
N GLY A 385 1.11 6.78 -19.10
CA GLY A 385 2.11 5.73 -19.17
C GLY A 385 3.53 6.27 -18.98
N ILE A 386 4.31 5.60 -18.16
CA ILE A 386 5.65 6.01 -17.72
C ILE A 386 6.59 4.80 -17.72
N THR A 387 7.86 5.01 -18.10
CA THR A 387 8.88 3.97 -18.01
C THR A 387 9.53 3.96 -16.64
N LEU A 388 9.77 2.78 -16.06
CA LEU A 388 10.47 2.60 -14.79
C LEU A 388 11.80 1.88 -15.04
N TRP A 389 12.91 2.53 -14.68
CA TRP A 389 14.26 2.00 -14.86
C TRP A 389 14.90 1.47 -13.58
N GLY A 390 14.37 1.83 -12.42
CA GLY A 390 14.83 1.29 -11.15
C GLY A 390 13.87 1.54 -10.01
N ALA A 391 14.16 0.92 -8.87
CA ALA A 391 13.43 1.12 -7.62
C ALA A 391 14.38 1.11 -6.42
N ALA A 392 14.06 1.91 -5.41
CA ALA A 392 14.72 1.90 -4.11
C ALA A 392 13.90 1.09 -3.11
N PHE A 393 14.60 0.29 -2.32
CA PHE A 393 14.05 -0.63 -1.33
C PHE A 393 14.58 -0.26 0.06
N ASP A 394 13.71 -0.17 1.06
CA ASP A 394 14.15 0.02 2.45
C ASP A 394 14.69 -1.29 3.06
N ALA A 395 15.10 -1.23 4.34
CA ALA A 395 15.64 -2.39 5.05
C ALA A 395 14.61 -3.52 5.29
N GLU A 396 13.33 -3.27 5.06
CA GLU A 396 12.24 -4.25 5.11
C GLU A 396 11.84 -4.73 3.70
N ASP A 397 12.65 -4.39 2.69
CA ASP A 397 12.45 -4.71 1.28
C ASP A 397 11.15 -4.11 0.69
N ASN A 398 10.65 -3.01 1.27
CA ASN A 398 9.52 -2.28 0.72
C ASN A 398 9.98 -1.33 -0.38
N VAL A 399 9.21 -1.17 -1.45
CA VAL A 399 9.52 -0.18 -2.50
C VAL A 399 9.18 1.22 -1.96
N ILE A 400 10.20 2.07 -1.81
CA ILE A 400 10.08 3.44 -1.27
C ILE A 400 10.21 4.54 -2.33
N ALA A 401 10.87 4.22 -3.45
CA ALA A 401 11.02 5.13 -4.57
C ALA A 401 11.14 4.36 -5.90
N ILE A 402 10.79 5.04 -6.99
CA ILE A 402 10.95 4.57 -8.37
C ILE A 402 11.71 5.61 -9.19
N TYR A 403 12.54 5.14 -10.11
CA TYR A 403 13.35 5.96 -11.00
C TYR A 403 12.78 5.87 -12.42
N ILE A 404 12.26 6.99 -12.92
CA ILE A 404 11.35 6.98 -14.06
C ILE A 404 11.84 7.87 -15.21
N ALA A 405 11.48 7.48 -16.43
CA ALA A 405 11.50 8.36 -17.60
C ALA A 405 10.05 8.76 -17.92
N ASP A 406 9.70 10.00 -17.63
CA ASP A 406 8.39 10.57 -17.93
C ASP A 406 8.45 11.37 -19.24
N SER A 407 7.68 10.95 -20.23
CA SER A 407 7.61 11.64 -21.52
C SER A 407 7.07 13.08 -21.47
N ASN A 408 6.43 13.48 -20.37
CA ASN A 408 5.97 14.85 -20.11
C ASN A 408 7.03 15.70 -19.38
N ASP A 409 8.12 15.11 -18.86
CA ASP A 409 9.18 15.90 -18.25
C ASP A 409 9.96 16.63 -19.35
N SER A 410 9.98 17.96 -19.31
CA SER A 410 10.71 18.75 -20.29
C SER A 410 12.22 18.57 -20.15
N ARG A 411 12.70 18.14 -18.98
CA ARG A 411 14.12 17.90 -18.72
C ARG A 411 14.53 16.52 -19.24
N ASN A 412 15.73 16.42 -19.77
CA ASN A 412 16.26 15.14 -20.24
C ASN A 412 16.87 14.33 -19.08
N ILE A 413 16.02 13.81 -18.19
CA ILE A 413 16.43 13.16 -16.95
C ILE A 413 15.63 11.87 -16.68
N ILE A 414 16.21 11.00 -15.87
CA ILE A 414 15.47 10.11 -14.97
C ILE A 414 15.12 10.88 -13.70
N ASN A 415 13.86 10.81 -13.30
CA ASN A 415 13.36 11.47 -12.10
C ASN A 415 12.99 10.43 -11.03
N ALA A 416 13.33 10.70 -9.77
CA ALA A 416 12.90 9.86 -8.66
C ALA A 416 11.55 10.32 -8.13
N TRP A 417 10.58 9.40 -8.06
CA TRP A 417 9.32 9.59 -7.35
C TRP A 417 9.27 8.68 -6.13
N GLY A 418 8.78 9.20 -5.01
CA GLY A 418 8.55 8.41 -3.82
C GLY A 418 7.26 7.60 -3.95
N ILE A 419 7.18 6.51 -3.20
CA ILE A 419 5.97 5.70 -3.10
C ILE A 419 5.36 5.86 -1.71
N HIS A 420 4.06 6.12 -1.67
CA HIS A 420 3.28 6.20 -0.44
C HIS A 420 2.20 5.13 -0.43
N TYR A 421 2.17 4.34 0.64
CA TYR A 421 1.11 3.36 0.91
C TYR A 421 0.16 3.91 1.95
N GLN A 422 -1.15 3.84 1.68
CA GLN A 422 -2.17 4.27 2.63
C GLN A 422 -3.13 3.13 2.98
N ASP A 423 -3.69 3.21 4.18
CA ASP A 423 -4.75 2.33 4.65
C ASP A 423 -6.11 2.99 4.34
N SER A 424 -6.47 2.98 3.06
CA SER A 424 -7.68 3.58 2.48
C SER A 424 -8.50 2.47 1.80
N PRO A 425 -9.82 2.65 1.53
CA PRO A 425 -10.58 1.70 0.72
C PRO A 425 -9.89 1.36 -0.62
N ARG A 426 -9.10 2.28 -1.19
CA ARG A 426 -8.16 1.94 -2.26
C ARG A 426 -6.74 1.76 -1.70
N LYS A 427 -6.18 0.56 -1.91
CA LYS A 427 -4.87 0.15 -1.40
C LYS A 427 -3.74 0.22 -2.44
N ASN A 428 -3.99 0.86 -3.58
CA ASN A 428 -2.98 1.16 -4.59
C ASN A 428 -1.81 1.98 -3.99
N PRO A 429 -0.59 1.86 -4.55
CA PRO A 429 0.51 2.76 -4.23
C PRO A 429 0.27 4.16 -4.81
N TYR A 430 0.49 5.19 -4.01
CA TYR A 430 0.37 6.59 -4.39
C TYR A 430 1.72 7.21 -4.71
N ILE A 431 1.72 8.19 -5.63
CA ILE A 431 2.94 8.91 -6.01
C ILE A 431 3.22 10.03 -5.01
N MET A 432 4.42 9.99 -4.43
CA MET A 432 4.98 11.05 -3.60
C MET A 432 6.00 11.86 -4.38
N ARG A 433 5.83 13.19 -4.34
CA ARG A 433 6.81 14.14 -4.84
C ARG A 433 7.81 14.49 -3.75
N PHE A 434 9.08 14.16 -3.97
CA PHE A 434 10.14 14.45 -3.00
C PHE A 434 10.37 15.95 -2.80
N ASP A 435 10.28 16.73 -3.87
CA ASP A 435 10.48 18.19 -3.83
C ASP A 435 9.39 18.93 -3.03
N LEU A 436 8.18 18.37 -2.99
CA LEU A 436 7.06 18.86 -2.18
C LEU A 436 6.90 18.14 -0.83
N ASN A 437 7.66 17.06 -0.59
CA ASN A 437 7.48 16.13 0.54
C ASN A 437 6.00 15.77 0.79
N ALA A 438 5.25 15.60 -0.29
CA ALA A 438 3.82 15.37 -0.26
C ALA A 438 3.46 14.36 -1.34
N TYR A 439 2.45 13.54 -1.06
CA TYR A 439 1.86 12.65 -2.05
C TYR A 439 0.53 13.21 -2.56
N ASP A 440 0.25 12.97 -3.83
CA ASP A 440 -1.04 13.31 -4.42
C ASP A 440 -2.02 12.18 -4.08
N LYS A 441 -2.93 12.46 -3.14
CA LYS A 441 -3.97 11.52 -2.67
C LYS A 441 -4.92 11.03 -3.76
N ASN A 442 -4.90 11.65 -4.94
CA ASN A 442 -5.71 11.24 -6.08
C ASN A 442 -4.87 10.52 -7.14
N LEU A 443 -3.53 10.58 -7.12
CA LEU A 443 -2.66 9.98 -8.15
C LEU A 443 -1.98 8.71 -7.65
N TYR A 444 -2.32 7.58 -8.26
CA TYR A 444 -1.83 6.26 -7.86
C TYR A 444 -1.40 5.44 -9.05
N ILE A 445 -0.53 4.46 -8.79
CA ILE A 445 -0.14 3.44 -9.75
C ILE A 445 -1.33 2.49 -9.92
N ASP A 446 -1.86 2.46 -11.14
CA ASP A 446 -3.03 1.67 -11.49
C ASP A 446 -2.64 0.34 -12.11
N THR A 447 -1.66 0.35 -13.01
CA THR A 447 -1.27 -0.82 -13.81
C THR A 447 0.25 -0.86 -13.96
N VAL A 448 0.82 -2.05 -13.89
CA VAL A 448 2.23 -2.31 -14.20
C VAL A 448 2.29 -3.23 -15.42
N ILE A 449 3.23 -2.94 -16.32
CA ILE A 449 3.53 -3.74 -17.51
C ILE A 449 5.00 -4.14 -17.49
N THR A 450 5.29 -5.39 -17.85
CA THR A 450 6.66 -5.91 -17.98
C THR A 450 6.88 -6.49 -19.36
N LEU A 451 8.12 -6.40 -19.84
CA LEU A 451 8.54 -6.95 -21.12
C LEU A 451 9.76 -7.85 -20.92
N ASP A 452 9.58 -9.14 -21.18
CA ASP A 452 10.63 -10.16 -21.15
C ASP A 452 11.50 -10.10 -22.41
N LYS A 453 12.73 -10.64 -22.34
CA LYS A 453 13.64 -10.71 -23.49
C LYS A 453 13.17 -11.73 -24.54
N GLY A 454 12.47 -12.79 -24.13
CA GLY A 454 11.97 -13.82 -25.05
C GLY A 454 13.02 -14.84 -25.49
N GLU A 455 14.05 -15.08 -24.68
CA GLU A 455 15.22 -15.91 -25.03
C GLU A 455 14.82 -17.36 -25.38
N GLU A 456 13.87 -17.93 -24.65
CA GLU A 456 13.38 -19.29 -24.89
C GLU A 456 12.68 -19.42 -26.25
N GLN A 457 11.91 -18.39 -26.64
CA GLN A 457 11.18 -18.36 -27.90
C GLN A 457 12.14 -18.20 -29.08
N PHE A 458 13.14 -17.31 -28.96
CA PHE A 458 14.21 -17.20 -29.96
C PHE A 458 14.96 -18.53 -30.12
N LYS A 459 15.34 -19.17 -29.01
CA LYS A 459 16.02 -20.48 -29.06
C LYS A 459 15.17 -21.50 -29.79
N LYS A 460 13.87 -21.61 -29.45
CA LYS A 460 12.94 -22.53 -30.10
C LYS A 460 12.83 -22.27 -31.60
N PHE A 461 12.69 -21.01 -32.01
CA PHE A 461 12.63 -20.62 -33.41
C PHE A 461 13.90 -21.05 -34.17
N PHE A 462 15.09 -20.76 -33.64
CA PHE A 462 16.34 -21.13 -34.32
C PHE A 462 16.61 -22.63 -34.31
N ASP A 463 16.09 -23.38 -33.35
CA ASP A 463 16.21 -24.84 -33.34
C ASP A 463 15.33 -25.50 -34.40
N THR A 464 14.21 -24.88 -34.80
CA THR A 464 13.31 -25.42 -35.85
C THR A 464 13.62 -24.92 -37.26
N HIS A 465 14.47 -23.91 -37.42
CA HIS A 465 14.84 -23.29 -38.70
C HIS A 465 16.34 -23.42 -38.99
N LYS A 466 16.94 -24.57 -38.65
CA LYS A 466 18.33 -24.90 -38.97
C LYS A 466 18.51 -25.36 -40.40
#